data_AF-A0A6B3SRE5-F1
#
_entry.id   AF-A0A6B3SRE5-F1
#
_cell.length_a   1.000
_cell.length_b   1.000
_cell.length_c   1.000
_cell.angle_alpha   90.00
_cell.angle_beta   90.00
_cell.angle_gamma   90.00
#
_symmetry.space_group_name_H-M   'P 1'
#
loop_
_entity.id
_entity.type
_entity.pdbx_description
1 polymer ?
#
loop_
_entity_poly.entity_id
_entity_poly.type
_entity_poly.pdbx_seq_one_letter_code
_entity_poly.pdbx_strand_id
1 'polypeptide(L)' 'MNIAQHCQLSGKEIRRLMRVHRITIDAIATRYDLTKKRVREVRMTGVSGFLASEWHFLITGIWLH' A
#
# COMPACT_ATOMS: atom_id res chain seq x y z
N MET A 1 -1.21 23.65 -8.18
CA MET A 1 -0.33 22.59 -7.63
C MET A 1 -0.72 22.40 -6.19
N ASN A 2 -1.63 21.44 -5.90
CA ASN A 2 -2.12 21.22 -4.53
C ASN A 2 -1.69 19.83 -4.08
N ILE A 3 -0.95 19.85 -2.98
CA ILE A 3 -0.11 18.79 -2.43
C ILE A 3 -1.06 17.77 -1.79
N ALA A 4 -0.86 16.47 -2.02
CA ALA A 4 -1.61 15.38 -1.42
C ALA A 4 -1.86 15.63 0.09
N GLN A 5 -3.00 16.24 0.43
CA GLN A 5 -3.31 16.68 1.78
C GLN A 5 -3.71 15.42 2.57
N HIS A 6 -2.75 14.92 3.35
CA HIS A 6 -2.92 13.97 4.43
C HIS A 6 -3.56 12.61 4.09
N CYS A 7 -3.22 12.00 2.95
CA CYS A 7 -3.56 10.60 2.73
C CYS A 7 -2.72 9.71 3.68
N GLN A 8 -3.39 8.95 4.54
CA GLN A 8 -2.75 7.99 5.45
C GLN A 8 -3.38 6.61 5.25
N LEU A 9 -2.53 5.60 5.26
CA LEU A 9 -2.93 4.20 5.22
C LEU A 9 -2.26 3.48 6.37
N SER A 10 -3.03 3.20 7.42
CA SER A 10 -2.55 2.44 8.56
C SER A 10 -2.23 1.00 8.17
N GLY A 11 -1.37 0.33 8.93
CA GLY A 11 -1.10 -1.11 8.75
C GLY A 11 -2.34 -2.00 8.89
N LYS A 12 -3.38 -1.56 9.60
CA LYS A 12 -4.67 -2.27 9.68
C LYS A 12 -5.44 -2.16 8.36
N GLU A 13 -5.51 -0.96 7.78
CA GLU A 13 -6.19 -0.73 6.50
C GLU A 13 -5.47 -1.42 5.36
N ILE A 14 -4.14 -1.40 5.33
CA ILE A 14 -3.35 -2.16 4.34
C ILE A 14 -3.67 -3.65 4.42
N ARG A 15 -3.70 -4.24 5.63
CA ARG A 15 -4.09 -5.65 5.80
C ARG A 15 -5.51 -5.93 5.32
N ARG A 16 -6.44 -5.01 5.56
CA ARG A 16 -7.82 -5.11 5.10
C ARG A 16 -7.88 -5.07 3.57
N LEU A 17 -7.22 -4.10 2.93
CA LEU A 17 -7.15 -3.96 1.47
C LEU A 17 -6.55 -5.22 0.84
N MET A 18 -5.40 -5.69 1.33
CA MET A 18 -4.78 -6.93 0.85
C MET A 18 -5.74 -8.13 0.92
N ARG A 19 -6.49 -8.26 2.03
CA ARG A 19 -7.47 -9.35 2.19
C ARG A 19 -8.63 -9.23 1.20
N VAL A 20 -9.23 -8.04 1.08
CA VAL A 20 -10.39 -7.80 0.20
C VAL A 20 -10.02 -8.03 -1.26
N HIS A 21 -8.87 -7.53 -1.69
CA HIS A 21 -8.38 -7.68 -3.07
C HIS A 21 -7.63 -9.01 -3.31
N ARG A 22 -7.55 -9.88 -2.30
CA ARG A 22 -6.87 -11.19 -2.35
C ARG A 22 -5.41 -11.10 -2.82
N ILE A 23 -4.73 -10.01 -2.46
CA ILE A 23 -3.33 -9.77 -2.77
C ILE A 23 -2.46 -10.25 -1.61
N THR A 24 -1.47 -11.08 -1.92
CA THR A 24 -0.50 -11.60 -0.93
C THR A 24 0.76 -10.75 -0.90
N ILE A 25 1.57 -10.91 0.15
CA ILE A 25 2.89 -10.26 0.23
C ILE A 25 3.76 -10.64 -0.97
N ASP A 26 3.74 -11.93 -1.33
CA ASP A 26 4.54 -12.48 -2.42
C ASP A 26 4.07 -11.94 -3.77
N ALA A 27 2.76 -11.79 -3.97
CA ALA A 27 2.21 -11.20 -5.18
C ALA A 27 2.67 -9.74 -5.35
N ILE A 28 2.63 -8.91 -4.30
CA ILE A 28 3.11 -7.51 -4.37
C ILE A 28 4.61 -7.49 -4.65
N ALA A 29 5.38 -8.29 -3.90
CA ALA A 29 6.83 -8.35 -4.02
C ALA A 29 7.27 -8.71 -5.44
N THR A 30 6.68 -9.76 -6.02
CA THR A 30 7.01 -10.21 -7.38
C THR A 30 6.50 -9.25 -8.45
N ARG A 31 5.28 -8.73 -8.32
CA ARG A 31 4.66 -7.89 -9.36
C ARG A 31 5.35 -6.54 -9.54
N TYR A 32 5.89 -5.98 -8.45
CA TYR A 32 6.43 -4.62 -8.42
C TYR A 32 7.91 -4.55 -8.04
N ASP A 33 8.61 -5.69 -8.10
CA ASP A 33 10.04 -5.82 -7.75
C ASP A 33 10.39 -5.24 -6.36
N LEU A 34 9.52 -5.53 -5.37
CA LEU A 34 9.71 -5.11 -3.99
C LEU A 34 10.21 -6.25 -3.13
N THR A 35 11.02 -5.93 -2.11
CA THR A 35 11.39 -6.92 -1.11
C THR A 35 10.19 -7.31 -0.25
N LYS A 36 10.05 -8.60 0.07
CA LYS A 36 9.05 -9.07 1.05
C LYS A 36 9.19 -8.36 2.41
N LYS A 37 10.42 -7.94 2.77
CA LYS A 37 10.71 -7.13 3.96
C LYS A 37 9.98 -5.79 3.91
N ARG A 38 10.06 -5.07 2.80
CA ARG A 38 9.40 -3.77 2.63
C ARG A 38 7.88 -3.88 2.72
N VAL A 39 7.29 -4.89 2.09
CA VAL A 39 5.84 -5.14 2.17
C VAL A 39 5.40 -5.43 3.61
N ARG A 40 6.19 -6.21 4.37
CA ARG A 40 5.91 -6.48 5.78
C ARG A 40 6.03 -5.24 6.65
N GLU A 41 7.06 -4.43 6.44
CA GLU A 41 7.26 -3.16 7.15
C GLU A 41 6.04 -2.26 6.98
N VAL A 42 5.63 -1.98 5.74
CA VAL A 42 4.46 -1.14 5.44
C VAL A 42 3.18 -1.73 6.02
N ARG A 43 3.02 -3.06 6.01
CA ARG A 43 1.88 -3.73 6.66
C ARG A 43 1.86 -3.57 8.19
N MET A 44 3.02 -3.39 8.83
CA MET A 44 3.13 -3.17 10.27
C MET A 44 2.97 -1.69 10.64
N THR A 45 3.65 -0.79 9.93
CA THR A 45 3.77 0.62 10.29
C THR A 45 2.73 1.52 9.64
N GLY A 46 2.16 1.10 8.50
CA GLY A 46 1.43 2.02 7.63
C GLY A 46 2.35 2.94 6.83
N VAL A 47 1.73 3.79 6.04
CA VAL A 47 2.37 4.81 5.19
C VAL A 47 1.52 6.07 5.11
N SER A 48 2.14 7.19 4.75
CA SER A 48 1.47 8.50 4.64
C SER A 48 1.95 9.28 3.41
N GLY A 49 1.19 10.32 3.05
CA GLY A 49 1.48 11.18 1.91
C GLY A 49 1.37 10.40 0.59
N PHE A 50 2.30 10.68 -0.33
CA PHE A 50 2.31 10.00 -1.64
C PHE A 50 2.42 8.47 -1.53
N LEU A 51 3.18 7.96 -0.56
CA LEU A 51 3.32 6.53 -0.33
C LEU A 51 1.97 5.87 0.00
N ALA A 52 1.04 6.56 0.66
CA ALA A 52 -0.29 6.01 0.88
C ALA A 52 -1.02 5.79 -0.45
N SER A 53 -0.99 6.77 -1.36
CA SER A 53 -1.61 6.63 -2.69
C SER A 53 -0.93 5.54 -3.53
N GLU A 54 0.41 5.48 -3.50
CA GLU A 54 1.17 4.41 -4.15
C GLU A 54 0.77 3.03 -3.63
N TRP A 55 0.78 2.81 -2.32
CA TRP A 55 0.44 1.52 -1.74
C TRP A 55 -1.03 1.12 -1.96
N HIS A 56 -1.94 2.08 -2.03
CA HIS A 56 -3.30 1.82 -2.46
C HIS A 56 -3.33 1.31 -3.91
N PHE A 57 -2.59 1.96 -4.82
CA PHE A 57 -2.48 1.52 -6.20
C PHE A 57 -1.85 0.12 -6.31
N LEU A 58 -0.79 -0.18 -5.57
CA LEU A 58 -0.14 -1.50 -5.59
C LEU A 58 -1.09 -2.64 -5.16
N ILE A 59 -2.06 -2.35 -4.29
CA ILE A 59 -3.00 -3.36 -3.76
C ILE A 59 -4.29 -3.41 -4.59
N THR A 60 -4.81 -2.26 -5.03
CA THR A 60 -6.15 -2.16 -5.64
C THR A 60 -6.11 -1.96 -7.15
N GLY A 61 -4.98 -1.50 -7.70
CA GLY A 61 -4.85 -1.04 -9.09
C GLY A 61 -5.40 0.35 -9.36
N ILE A 62 -5.83 1.09 -8.32
CA ILE A 62 -6.48 2.41 -8.44
C ILE A 62 -5.68 3.46 -7.65
N TRP A 63 -5.43 4.62 -8.25
CA TRP A 63 -4.80 5.74 -7.57
C TRP A 63 -5.77 6.45 -6.63
N LEU A 64 -5.30 6.80 -5.42
CA LEU A 64 -6.02 7.74 -4.54
C LEU A 64 -5.77 9.15 -5.07
N HIS A 65 -6.84 9.81 -5.52
CA HIS A 65 -6.86 11.21 -5.95
C HIS A 65 -6.97 12.15 -4.76
#